data_AF-A0A9Q4DT37-F1
#
_entry.id   AF-A0A9Q4DT37-F1
#
_cell.length_a   1.000
_cell.length_b   1.000
_cell.length_c   1.000
_cell.angle_alpha   90.00
_cell.angle_beta   90.00
_cell.angle_gamma   90.00
#
_symmetry.space_group_name_H-M   'P 1'
#
loop_
_entity.id
_entity.type
_entity.pdbx_description
1 polymer ?
#
loop_
_entity_poly.entity_id
_entity_poly.type
_entity_poly.pdbx_seq_one_letter_code
_entity_poly.pdbx_strand_id
1 'polypeptide(L)' 'MTRHIQYSVVVPVYNEELVIHETYQRLKEVMDQTKENYELLFVNDGSKDHSIEILR' A
#
# COMPACT_ATOMS: atom_id res chain seq x y z
N MET A 1 14.02 -6.88 -19.40
CA MET A 1 13.67 -5.45 -19.25
C MET A 1 13.07 -5.27 -17.88
N THR A 2 13.77 -4.58 -16.97
CA THR A 2 13.20 -4.18 -15.68
C THR A 2 12.15 -3.09 -15.94
N ARG A 3 10.94 -3.22 -15.37
CA ARG A 3 9.98 -2.12 -15.37
C ARG A 3 10.59 -1.00 -14.54
N HIS A 4 10.79 0.18 -15.14
CA HIS A 4 11.26 1.36 -14.42
C HIS A 4 10.13 1.85 -13.52
N ILE A 5 10.33 1.76 -12.20
CA ILE A 5 9.39 2.28 -11.20
C ILE A 5 9.64 3.79 -11.04
N GLN A 6 8.61 4.59 -11.30
CA GLN A 6 8.68 6.05 -11.20
C GLN A 6 8.34 6.54 -9.79
N TYR A 7 7.47 5.81 -9.09
CA TYR A 7 7.04 6.15 -7.73
C TYR A 7 7.09 4.93 -6.81
N SER A 8 7.71 5.11 -5.65
CA SER A 8 7.67 4.14 -4.55
C SER A 8 6.95 4.79 -3.36
N VAL A 9 5.78 4.26 -3.02
CA VAL A 9 4.98 4.75 -1.88
C VAL A 9 5.14 3.76 -0.74
N VAL A 10 5.78 4.21 0.35
CA VAL A 10 5.99 3.40 1.55
C VAL A 10 4.97 3.81 2.61
N VAL A 11 4.20 2.83 3.09
CA VAL A 11 3.13 3.04 4.08
C VAL A 11 3.43 2.19 5.32
N PRO A 12 3.85 2.79 6.45
CA PRO A 12 3.95 2.07 7.71
C PRO A 12 2.56 1.73 8.23
N VAL A 13 2.38 0.50 8.71
CA VAL A 13 1.09 -0.03 9.19
C VAL A 13 1.23 -0.49 10.63
N TYR A 14 0.46 0.13 11.54
CA TYR A 14 0.37 -0.25 12.94
C TYR A 14 -1.09 -0.26 13.43
N ASN A 15 -1.65 -1.46 13.59
CA ASN A 15 -3.02 -1.68 14.06
C ASN A 15 -4.12 -0.92 13.28
N GLU A 16 -4.11 -1.04 11.96
CA GLU A 16 -5.02 -0.36 11.04
C GLU A 16 -6.08 -1.27 10.40
N GLU A 17 -6.42 -2.43 11.00
CA GLU A 17 -7.31 -3.42 10.40
C GLU A 17 -8.65 -2.86 9.87
N LEU A 18 -9.18 -1.82 10.52
CA LEU A 18 -10.45 -1.19 10.15
C LEU A 18 -10.38 -0.29 8.91
N VAL A 19 -9.18 0.19 8.54
CA VAL A 19 -9.00 1.24 7.51
C VAL A 19 -8.02 0.85 6.41
N ILE A 20 -7.26 -0.22 6.59
CA ILE A 20 -6.18 -0.60 5.69
C ILE A 20 -6.67 -0.94 4.27
N HIS A 21 -7.87 -1.52 4.16
CA HIS A 21 -8.48 -1.84 2.86
C HIS A 21 -8.85 -0.59 2.07
N GLU A 22 -9.54 0.36 2.72
CA GLU A 22 -9.94 1.63 2.12
C GLU A 22 -8.71 2.46 1.73
N THR A 23 -7.67 2.45 2.57
CA THR A 23 -6.40 3.12 2.31
C THR A 23 -5.74 2.58 1.04
N TYR A 24 -5.67 1.25 0.89
CA TYR A 24 -5.18 0.62 -0.34
C TYR A 24 -6.00 1.01 -1.57
N GLN A 25 -7.34 0.92 -1.50
CA GLN A 25 -8.21 1.23 -2.63
C GLN A 25 -8.00 2.67 -3.12
N ARG A 26 -8.03 3.64 -2.21
CA ARG A 26 -7.88 5.07 -2.55
C ARG A 26 -6.48 5.41 -3.06
N LEU A 27 -5.43 4.84 -2.45
CA LEU A 27 -4.06 5.02 -2.93
C LEU A 27 -3.90 4.46 -4.35
N LYS A 28 -4.42 3.25 -4.60
CA LYS A 28 -4.39 2.63 -5.91
C LYS A 28 -5.13 3.47 -6.95
N GLU A 29 -6.32 3.96 -6.64
CA GLU A 29 -7.09 4.82 -7.56
C GLU A 29 -6.35 6.10 -7.95
N VAL A 30 -5.66 6.75 -7.00
CA VAL A 30 -4.87 7.96 -7.27
C VAL A 30 -3.63 7.62 -8.10
N MET A 31 -2.93 6.54 -7.76
CA MET A 31 -1.72 6.15 -8.48
C MET A 31 -2.02 5.65 -9.89
N ASP A 32 -3.14 4.97 -10.12
CA ASP A 32 -3.61 4.54 -11.44
C ASP A 32 -3.87 5.73 -12.38
N GLN A 33 -4.25 6.90 -11.84
CA GLN A 33 -4.43 8.13 -12.63
C GLN A 33 -3.12 8.74 -13.13
N THR A 34 -1.99 8.43 -12.49
CA THR A 34 -0.66 8.96 -12.90
C THR A 34 -0.20 8.37 -14.22
N LYS A 35 -0.70 7.19 -14.60
CA LYS A 35 -0.25 6.39 -15.78
C LYS A 35 1.23 6.04 -15.77
N GLU A 36 1.90 6.15 -14.62
CA GLU A 36 3.29 5.77 -14.43
C GLU A 36 3.39 4.40 -13.72
N ASN A 37 4.52 3.73 -13.84
CA ASN A 37 4.77 2.53 -13.03
C ASN A 37 5.05 2.95 -11.58
N TYR A 38 4.38 2.28 -10.63
CA TYR A 38 4.56 2.54 -9.21
C TYR A 38 4.57 1.24 -8.39
N GLU A 39 5.05 1.34 -7.16
CA GLU A 39 4.90 0.31 -6.14
C GLU A 39 4.28 0.90 -4.87
N LEU A 40 3.45 0.09 -4.19
CA LEU A 40 2.91 0.39 -2.87
C LEU A 40 3.49 -0.63 -1.88
N LEU A 41 4.29 -0.16 -0.94
CA LEU A 41 4.99 -0.99 0.04
C LEU A 41 4.38 -0.76 1.42
N PHE A 42 3.49 -1.65 1.83
CA PHE A 42 2.92 -1.67 3.18
C PHE A 42 3.87 -2.39 4.12
N VAL A 43 4.48 -1.65 5.04
CA VAL A 43 5.48 -2.15 5.98
C VAL A 43 4.83 -2.31 7.35
N ASN A 44 4.75 -3.55 7.83
CA ASN A 44 4.26 -3.79 9.18
C ASN A 44 5.24 -3.24 10.22
N ASP A 45 4.77 -2.29 11.03
CA ASP A 45 5.53 -1.65 12.11
C ASP A 45 5.20 -2.27 13.47
N GLY A 46 5.08 -3.60 13.52
CA GLY A 46 4.81 -4.35 14.76
C GLY A 46 3.33 -4.41 15.16
N SER A 47 2.41 -4.37 14.18
CA SER A 47 0.98 -4.61 14.41
C SER A 47 0.74 -5.91 15.15
N LYS A 48 -0.24 -5.91 16.05
CA LYS A 48 -0.70 -7.09 16.81
C LYS A 48 -2.09 -7.56 16.39
N ASP A 49 -2.72 -6.84 15.47
CA ASP A 49 -4.03 -7.12 14.91
C ASP A 49 -3.92 -7.79 13.53
N HIS A 50 -5.03 -7.86 12.80
CA HIS A 50 -5.08 -8.54 11.50
C HIS A 50 -4.75 -7.63 10.31
N SER A 51 -4.14 -6.45 10.53
CA SER A 51 -3.86 -5.44 9.47
C SER A 51 -3.18 -6.01 8.23
N ILE A 52 -2.16 -6.86 8.40
CA ILE A 52 -1.40 -7.45 7.29
C ILE A 52 -2.19 -8.55 6.60
N GLU A 53 -2.98 -9.32 7.35
CA GLU A 53 -3.76 -10.43 6.81
C GLU A 53 -4.82 -9.93 5.84
N ILE A 54 -5.35 -8.72 6.08
CA ILE A 54 -6.31 -8.04 5.20
C ILE A 54 -5.69 -7.64 3.85
N LEU A 55 -4.36 -7.46 3.79
CA LEU A 55 -3.64 -7.08 2.56
C LEU A 55 -3.11 -8.28 1.74
N ARG A 56 -3.33 -9.53 2.18
CA ARG A 56 -2.84 -10.75 1.52
C ARG A 56 -3.74 -11.26 0.40
#